data_AF-A0A7X0IEG4-F1
#
_entry.id   AF-A0A7X0IEG4-F1
#
_cell.length_a   1.000
_cell.length_b   1.000
_cell.length_c   1.000
_cell.angle_alpha   90.00
_cell.angle_beta   90.00
_cell.angle_gamma   90.00
#
_symmetry.space_group_name_H-M   'P 1'
#
loop_
_entity.id
_entity.type
_entity.pdbx_description
1 polymer ?
#
loop_
_entity_poly.entity_id
_entity_poly.type
_entity_poly.pdbx_seq_one_letter_code
_entity_poly.pdbx_strand_id
1 'polypeptide(L)'
;MIRRLSSAVAAVLAVAFLSAPSAAALAVPSPKEFVSLLDLECFKTDYYQPPATTLTLRHLNPVLSGLPIETVTLGPREQLCTPVAKNGNIPPDPVLEFIRFVDLACYRVGGAASNAALVLSQLNPVLQDVPRQQVTLGQSQQLCVPVLKNNVLPPDEVWKFVSHIDLRCYGVTSQPMNRALKLEQLNRVVAGTIRPRDVRVTDARQLCVPVQKRGDEIPAEVLKVVQWIDLEKYDVISPSVTPTVNLTLQHINPVLRGLPAERATIGVPSQLAVPVAKNGQFPPG
;
A
#
# COMPACT_ATOMS: atom_id res chain seq x y z
N MET A 1 4.30 -85.48 -9.83
CA MET A 1 2.88 -85.09 -10.06
C MET A 1 2.48 -84.07 -8.99
N ILE A 2 1.52 -83.18 -9.27
CA ILE A 2 0.89 -82.21 -8.32
C ILE A 2 1.74 -80.96 -7.95
N ARG A 3 1.09 -79.76 -7.98
CA ARG A 3 1.53 -78.38 -7.55
C ARG A 3 2.84 -77.84 -8.16
N ARG A 4 2.92 -76.77 -8.96
CA ARG A 4 2.01 -75.65 -9.36
C ARG A 4 1.61 -74.63 -8.27
N LEU A 5 1.72 -73.33 -8.64
CA LEU A 5 1.30 -72.08 -7.95
C LEU A 5 2.20 -71.72 -6.73
N SER A 6 2.62 -70.47 -6.45
CA SER A 6 2.13 -69.13 -6.86
C SER A 6 3.26 -68.06 -6.84
N SER A 7 3.17 -67.01 -7.67
CA SER A 7 3.56 -65.60 -7.40
C SER A 7 3.65 -64.78 -8.70
N ALA A 8 2.60 -64.05 -9.06
CA ALA A 8 2.55 -63.23 -10.28
C ALA A 8 1.69 -61.96 -10.14
N VAL A 9 1.80 -61.26 -9.00
CA VAL A 9 1.13 -59.97 -8.75
C VAL A 9 2.06 -59.03 -7.98
N ALA A 10 2.79 -58.17 -8.70
CA ALA A 10 3.69 -57.17 -8.09
C ALA A 10 4.00 -55.99 -9.05
N ALA A 11 3.01 -55.52 -9.84
CA ALA A 11 3.28 -54.62 -10.98
C ALA A 11 2.22 -53.54 -11.28
N VAL A 12 1.30 -53.19 -10.37
CA VAL A 12 0.21 -52.21 -10.64
C VAL A 12 -0.12 -51.31 -9.44
N LEU A 13 0.88 -50.78 -8.72
CA LEU A 13 0.64 -50.01 -7.48
C LEU A 13 1.63 -48.85 -7.21
N ALA A 14 2.14 -48.19 -8.26
CA ALA A 14 3.19 -47.16 -8.15
C ALA A 14 3.02 -45.94 -9.08
N VAL A 15 1.78 -45.56 -9.44
CA VAL A 15 1.51 -44.38 -10.31
C VAL A 15 0.42 -43.45 -9.72
N ALA A 16 0.04 -43.65 -8.45
CA ALA A 16 -1.07 -42.94 -7.80
C ALA A 16 -0.66 -41.65 -7.05
N PHE A 17 0.61 -41.24 -7.12
CA PHE A 17 1.13 -40.04 -6.45
C PHE A 17 2.04 -39.25 -7.39
N LEU A 18 1.50 -38.15 -7.95
CA LEU A 18 2.25 -36.94 -8.36
C LEU A 18 1.36 -35.83 -8.94
N SER A 19 0.05 -36.06 -9.10
CA SER A 19 -0.94 -35.01 -9.37
C SER A 19 -1.20 -34.14 -8.13
N ALA A 20 -0.15 -33.45 -7.65
CA ALA A 20 -0.34 -32.32 -6.77
C ALA A 20 -1.16 -31.26 -7.52
N PRO A 21 -2.20 -30.66 -6.92
CA PRO A 21 -2.93 -29.58 -7.57
C PRO A 21 -1.95 -28.43 -7.81
N SER A 22 -1.88 -27.95 -9.05
CA SER A 22 -1.14 -26.74 -9.38
C SER A 22 -1.62 -25.60 -8.49
N ALA A 23 -0.71 -24.98 -7.74
CA ALA A 23 -1.03 -23.80 -6.94
C ALA A 23 -1.64 -22.74 -7.86
N ALA A 24 -2.92 -22.46 -7.68
CA ALA A 24 -3.62 -21.47 -8.48
C ALA A 24 -3.02 -20.09 -8.15
N ALA A 25 -2.46 -19.43 -9.15
CA ALA A 25 -1.92 -18.09 -8.99
C ALA A 25 -3.01 -17.15 -8.45
N LEU A 26 -2.67 -16.34 -7.43
CA LEU A 26 -3.63 -15.43 -6.81
C LEU A 26 -4.13 -14.42 -7.84
N ALA A 27 -5.44 -14.42 -8.08
CA ALA A 27 -6.07 -13.47 -8.98
C ALA A 27 -5.94 -12.06 -8.39
N VAL A 28 -5.47 -11.11 -9.21
CA VAL A 28 -5.40 -9.70 -8.82
C VAL A 28 -6.83 -9.18 -8.59
N PRO A 29 -7.16 -8.61 -7.42
CA PRO A 29 -8.50 -8.12 -7.10
C PRO A 29 -8.96 -6.98 -8.02
N SER A 30 -10.27 -6.72 -8.06
CA SER A 30 -10.83 -5.58 -8.81
C SER A 30 -10.25 -4.25 -8.30
N PRO A 31 -10.12 -3.21 -9.17
CA PRO A 31 -9.69 -1.89 -8.73
C PRO A 31 -10.49 -1.35 -7.55
N LYS A 32 -11.80 -1.59 -7.51
CA LYS A 32 -12.67 -1.17 -6.40
C LYS A 32 -12.53 -2.08 -5.18
N GLU A 33 -12.50 -3.40 -5.36
CA GLU A 33 -12.29 -4.38 -4.27
C GLU A 33 -11.01 -4.06 -3.49
N PHE A 34 -9.92 -3.78 -4.20
CA PHE A 34 -8.65 -3.41 -3.61
C PHE A 34 -8.64 -1.99 -3.02
N VAL A 35 -8.94 -0.97 -3.83
CA VAL A 35 -8.74 0.43 -3.41
C VAL A 35 -9.70 0.81 -2.28
N SER A 36 -10.97 0.38 -2.30
CA SER A 36 -11.92 0.74 -1.24
C SER A 36 -11.54 0.22 0.16
N LEU A 37 -10.65 -0.77 0.22
CA LEU A 37 -10.23 -1.42 1.46
C LEU A 37 -8.77 -1.12 1.83
N LEU A 38 -8.03 -0.38 0.99
CA LEU A 38 -6.65 0.01 1.24
C LEU A 38 -6.58 1.30 2.07
N ASP A 39 -6.38 1.12 3.38
CA ASP A 39 -6.11 2.21 4.31
C ASP A 39 -4.76 1.99 5.00
N LEU A 40 -3.98 3.07 5.18
CA LEU A 40 -2.63 3.00 5.75
C LEU A 40 -2.48 3.91 6.98
N GLU A 41 -2.01 3.37 8.09
CA GLU A 41 -1.57 4.16 9.24
C GLU A 41 -0.09 4.52 9.09
N CYS A 42 0.20 5.83 9.12
CA CYS A 42 1.52 6.40 8.91
C CYS A 42 2.15 6.86 10.23
N PHE A 43 3.26 6.23 10.58
CA PHE A 43 4.07 6.53 11.77
C PHE A 43 5.23 7.45 11.41
N LYS A 44 5.60 8.35 12.33
CA LYS A 44 6.92 9.01 12.27
C LYS A 44 8.01 7.97 12.53
N THR A 45 9.10 8.04 11.79
CA THR A 45 10.30 7.22 12.04
C THR A 45 11.42 8.04 12.70
N ASP A 46 12.43 7.33 13.19
CA ASP A 46 13.79 7.86 13.28
C ASP A 46 14.30 8.41 11.94
N TYR A 47 15.23 9.36 12.01
CA TYR A 47 15.79 10.04 10.84
C TYR A 47 16.66 9.08 10.02
N TYR A 48 16.42 9.08 8.71
CA TYR A 48 17.26 8.39 7.73
C TYR A 48 17.30 9.21 6.44
N GLN A 49 18.48 9.25 5.81
CA GLN A 49 18.71 9.90 4.52
C GLN A 49 19.15 8.84 3.50
N PRO A 50 18.37 8.57 2.43
CA PRO A 50 18.79 7.70 1.35
C PRO A 50 19.95 8.32 0.55
N PRO A 51 20.72 7.52 -0.21
CA PRO A 51 21.60 8.03 -1.26
C PRO A 51 20.87 9.01 -2.18
N ALA A 52 21.55 10.08 -2.61
CA ALA A 52 20.98 11.13 -3.45
C ALA A 52 20.47 10.54 -4.79
N THR A 53 19.14 10.37 -4.88
CA THR A 53 18.49 9.62 -5.96
C THR A 53 17.47 10.52 -6.64
N THR A 54 17.69 10.82 -7.92
CA THR A 54 16.80 11.65 -8.73
C THR A 54 15.91 10.80 -9.63
N LEU A 55 14.61 11.06 -9.63
CA LEU A 55 13.56 10.24 -10.25
C LEU A 55 12.66 11.11 -11.12
N THR A 56 12.45 10.70 -12.37
CA THR A 56 11.44 11.29 -13.26
C THR A 56 10.11 10.55 -13.08
N LEU A 57 9.01 11.29 -12.86
CA LEU A 57 7.70 10.77 -12.48
C LEU A 57 6.59 11.19 -13.45
N ARG A 58 5.65 10.27 -13.72
CA ARG A 58 4.41 10.52 -14.47
C ARG A 58 3.21 10.06 -13.65
N HIS A 59 2.15 10.85 -13.60
CA HIS A 59 0.89 10.47 -12.95
C HIS A 59 0.21 9.31 -13.70
N LEU A 60 -0.29 8.32 -12.95
CA LEU A 60 -1.03 7.18 -13.48
C LEU A 60 -2.54 7.39 -13.46
N ASN A 61 -3.08 8.13 -12.47
CA ASN A 61 -4.52 8.27 -12.34
C ASN A 61 -5.13 8.99 -13.56
N PRO A 62 -6.21 8.47 -14.18
CA PRO A 62 -6.81 9.06 -15.38
C PRO A 62 -7.18 10.56 -15.25
N VAL A 63 -7.64 11.00 -14.07
CA VAL A 63 -8.01 12.41 -13.79
C VAL A 63 -6.78 13.35 -13.76
N LEU A 64 -5.59 12.81 -13.50
CA LEU A 64 -4.34 13.56 -13.34
C LEU A 64 -3.29 13.25 -14.43
N SER A 65 -3.63 12.38 -15.38
CA SER A 65 -2.74 11.92 -16.47
C SER A 65 -2.25 13.05 -17.40
N GLY A 66 -2.97 14.18 -17.44
CA GLY A 66 -2.58 15.39 -18.16
C GLY A 66 -1.65 16.35 -17.39
N LEU A 67 -1.27 16.04 -16.15
CA LEU A 67 -0.27 16.83 -15.41
C LEU A 67 1.14 16.63 -16.01
N PRO A 68 2.03 17.64 -15.91
CA PRO A 68 3.41 17.52 -16.39
C PRO A 68 4.18 16.36 -15.76
N ILE A 69 5.16 15.85 -16.50
CA ILE A 69 6.17 14.92 -15.97
C ILE A 69 7.09 15.70 -15.01
N GLU A 70 7.14 15.28 -13.74
CA GLU A 70 8.03 15.87 -12.74
C GLU A 70 9.40 15.20 -12.74
N THR A 71 10.39 15.88 -12.14
CA THR A 71 11.62 15.24 -11.66
C THR A 71 11.87 15.67 -10.22
N VAL A 72 12.06 14.69 -9.34
CA VAL A 72 12.22 14.86 -7.89
C VAL A 72 13.52 14.23 -7.43
N THR A 73 14.05 14.65 -6.28
CA THR A 73 15.19 13.98 -5.62
C THR A 73 14.80 13.55 -4.21
N LEU A 74 15.13 12.31 -3.83
CA LEU A 74 14.81 11.76 -2.51
C LEU A 74 15.57 12.50 -1.40
N GLY A 75 14.84 13.20 -0.56
CA GLY A 75 15.30 13.70 0.74
C GLY A 75 15.12 12.65 1.85
N PRO A 76 15.14 13.08 3.12
CA PRO A 76 14.99 12.17 4.26
C PRO A 76 13.67 11.41 4.25
N ARG A 77 13.68 10.21 4.84
CA ARG A 77 12.45 9.48 5.19
C ARG A 77 11.75 10.24 6.32
N GLU A 78 10.45 10.49 6.17
CA GLU A 78 9.64 11.16 7.18
C GLU A 78 8.67 10.21 7.89
N GLN A 79 8.12 9.25 7.15
CA GLN A 79 7.09 8.33 7.64
C GLN A 79 7.27 6.91 7.08
N LEU A 80 6.76 5.93 7.83
CA LEU A 80 6.47 4.58 7.35
C LEU A 80 4.97 4.35 7.50
N CYS A 81 4.30 4.04 6.40
CA CYS A 81 2.86 3.77 6.34
C CYS A 81 2.60 2.25 6.22
N THR A 82 1.62 1.75 6.97
CA THR A 82 1.34 0.31 7.13
C THR A 82 -0.16 0.02 7.05
N PRO A 83 -0.60 -1.11 6.48
CA PRO A 83 -2.02 -1.37 6.22
C PRO A 83 -2.83 -1.60 7.51
N VAL A 84 -4.00 -0.97 7.60
CA VAL A 84 -4.92 -1.04 8.74
C VAL A 84 -6.38 -1.27 8.33
N ALA A 85 -7.13 -1.99 9.17
CA ALA A 85 -8.58 -2.01 9.15
C ALA A 85 -9.17 -0.93 10.08
N LYS A 86 -10.41 -0.52 9.80
CA LYS A 86 -11.20 0.39 10.65
C LYS A 86 -12.39 -0.35 11.24
N ASN A 87 -12.67 -0.14 12.53
CA ASN A 87 -13.89 -0.56 13.22
C ASN A 87 -14.23 -2.07 13.06
N GLY A 88 -13.22 -2.93 12.92
CA GLY A 88 -13.41 -4.37 12.68
C GLY A 88 -13.80 -4.74 11.24
N ASN A 89 -13.85 -3.79 10.30
CA ASN A 89 -14.03 -4.05 8.88
C ASN A 89 -12.69 -4.55 8.29
N ILE A 90 -12.42 -5.85 8.48
CA ILE A 90 -11.27 -6.54 7.90
C ILE A 90 -11.56 -6.83 6.41
N PRO A 91 -10.63 -6.55 5.48
CA PRO A 91 -10.79 -6.95 4.08
C PRO A 91 -10.95 -8.48 3.93
N PRO A 92 -11.73 -8.97 2.94
CA PRO A 92 -11.87 -10.41 2.68
C PRO A 92 -10.55 -10.99 2.17
N ASP A 93 -10.28 -12.27 2.45
CA ASP A 93 -8.95 -12.88 2.25
C ASP A 93 -8.29 -12.63 0.88
N PRO A 94 -8.97 -12.80 -0.28
CA PRO A 94 -8.37 -12.55 -1.60
C PRO A 94 -7.85 -11.12 -1.79
N VAL A 95 -8.41 -10.14 -1.09
CA VAL A 95 -7.96 -8.74 -1.10
C VAL A 95 -6.93 -8.51 0.03
N LEU A 96 -7.20 -9.06 1.22
CA LEU A 96 -6.34 -8.97 2.39
C LEU A 96 -4.95 -9.56 2.14
N GLU A 97 -4.83 -10.58 1.28
CA GLU A 97 -3.55 -11.18 0.87
C GLU A 97 -2.64 -10.22 0.12
N PHE A 98 -3.19 -9.26 -0.63
CA PHE A 98 -2.42 -8.16 -1.20
C PHE A 98 -2.22 -7.04 -0.18
N ILE A 99 -3.31 -6.56 0.44
CA ILE A 99 -3.30 -5.39 1.34
C ILE A 99 -2.32 -5.56 2.52
N ARG A 100 -2.21 -6.76 3.12
CA ARG A 100 -1.34 -7.02 4.28
C ARG A 100 0.16 -6.76 4.03
N PHE A 101 0.59 -6.62 2.78
CA PHE A 101 1.97 -6.33 2.37
C PHE A 101 2.18 -4.91 1.83
N VAL A 102 1.17 -4.04 1.77
CA VAL A 102 1.29 -2.66 1.26
C VAL A 102 1.92 -1.74 2.30
N ASP A 103 3.20 -1.93 2.54
CA ASP A 103 4.03 -1.09 3.40
C ASP A 103 4.78 -0.05 2.55
N LEU A 104 4.60 1.24 2.85
CA LEU A 104 5.18 2.34 2.07
C LEU A 104 6.12 3.20 2.92
N ALA A 105 7.38 3.35 2.50
CA ALA A 105 8.31 4.32 3.06
C ALA A 105 8.14 5.66 2.34
N CYS A 106 7.85 6.73 3.09
CA CYS A 106 7.57 8.06 2.55
C CYS A 106 8.77 9.00 2.77
N TYR A 107 9.37 9.43 1.67
CA TYR A 107 10.49 10.37 1.62
C TYR A 107 10.00 11.78 1.32
N ARG A 108 10.60 12.78 1.97
CA ARG A 108 10.46 14.18 1.59
C ARG A 108 11.01 14.36 0.18
N VAL A 109 10.28 15.08 -0.67
CA VAL A 109 10.79 15.54 -1.97
C VAL A 109 10.33 16.97 -2.26
N GLY A 110 11.12 17.71 -3.03
CA GLY A 110 10.67 18.97 -3.63
C GLY A 110 9.90 18.73 -4.93
N GLY A 111 8.98 19.63 -5.26
CA GLY A 111 8.23 19.68 -6.51
C GLY A 111 7.46 20.99 -6.60
N ALA A 112 6.94 21.32 -7.77
CA ALA A 112 6.14 22.54 -7.97
C ALA A 112 4.72 22.37 -7.42
N ALA A 113 3.93 23.44 -7.48
CA ALA A 113 2.50 23.34 -7.20
C ALA A 113 1.74 22.85 -8.42
N SER A 114 0.92 21.80 -8.24
CA SER A 114 0.05 21.28 -9.30
C SER A 114 -1.12 22.24 -9.55
N ASN A 115 -1.64 22.86 -8.49
CA ASN A 115 -2.82 23.73 -8.49
C ASN A 115 -4.11 23.10 -9.07
N ALA A 116 -4.14 21.78 -9.29
CA ALA A 116 -5.32 21.08 -9.74
C ALA A 116 -6.41 21.10 -8.66
N ALA A 117 -7.58 21.64 -9.00
CA ALA A 117 -8.78 21.59 -8.19
C ALA A 117 -9.50 20.26 -8.38
N LEU A 118 -9.89 19.62 -7.27
CA LEU A 118 -10.46 18.28 -7.23
C LEU A 118 -11.64 18.20 -6.24
N VAL A 119 -12.61 17.36 -6.56
CA VAL A 119 -13.69 16.94 -5.66
C VAL A 119 -13.44 15.50 -5.24
N LEU A 120 -13.13 15.28 -3.96
CA LEU A 120 -12.87 13.96 -3.39
C LEU A 120 -14.17 13.31 -2.88
N SER A 121 -14.27 11.98 -3.01
CA SER A 121 -15.32 11.16 -2.39
C SER A 121 -14.67 9.96 -1.73
N GLN A 122 -14.97 9.72 -0.45
CA GLN A 122 -14.43 8.57 0.30
C GLN A 122 -14.86 7.25 -0.35
N LEU A 123 -13.92 6.32 -0.50
CA LEU A 123 -14.15 4.97 -1.05
C LEU A 123 -14.34 3.91 0.03
N ASN A 124 -13.84 4.14 1.25
CA ASN A 124 -13.93 3.12 2.29
C ASN A 124 -15.38 2.97 2.80
N PRO A 125 -15.89 1.72 2.97
CA PRO A 125 -17.25 1.46 3.48
C PRO A 125 -17.58 2.13 4.83
N VAL A 126 -16.60 2.30 5.72
CA VAL A 126 -16.75 2.89 7.06
C VAL A 126 -16.78 4.44 7.03
N LEU A 127 -16.56 5.04 5.84
CA LEU A 127 -16.43 6.49 5.63
C LEU A 127 -17.40 7.04 4.57
N GLN A 128 -18.38 6.26 4.11
CA GLN A 128 -19.31 6.66 3.04
C GLN A 128 -20.23 7.84 3.38
N ASP A 129 -20.41 8.13 4.67
CA ASP A 129 -21.15 9.28 5.20
C ASP A 129 -20.31 10.57 5.33
N VAL A 130 -19.00 10.51 5.07
CA VAL A 130 -18.13 11.70 5.04
C VAL A 130 -18.50 12.55 3.81
N PRO A 131 -18.86 13.84 3.98
CA PRO A 131 -19.18 14.71 2.86
C PRO A 131 -18.02 14.86 1.86
N ARG A 132 -18.36 15.01 0.57
CA ARG A 132 -17.39 15.25 -0.50
C ARG A 132 -16.54 16.48 -0.20
N GLN A 133 -15.22 16.34 -0.30
CA GLN A 133 -14.28 17.43 -0.06
C GLN A 133 -13.92 18.14 -1.36
N GLN A 134 -13.77 19.46 -1.31
CA GLN A 134 -13.11 20.22 -2.38
C GLN A 134 -11.67 20.51 -1.94
N VAL A 135 -10.70 20.20 -2.79
CA VAL A 135 -9.27 20.41 -2.52
C VAL A 135 -8.58 21.03 -3.72
N THR A 136 -7.50 21.75 -3.46
CA THR A 136 -6.52 22.16 -4.49
C THR A 136 -5.19 21.54 -4.14
N LEU A 137 -4.54 20.89 -5.11
CA LEU A 137 -3.19 20.34 -4.92
C LEU A 137 -2.19 21.50 -4.80
N GLY A 138 -1.59 21.67 -3.61
CA GLY A 138 -0.54 22.66 -3.33
C GLY A 138 0.80 22.27 -3.97
N GLN A 139 1.91 22.46 -3.25
CA GLN A 139 3.21 21.87 -3.61
C GLN A 139 3.15 20.35 -3.39
N SER A 140 3.68 19.52 -4.30
CA SER A 140 3.61 18.06 -4.13
C SER A 140 4.86 17.66 -3.27
N GLN A 141 4.68 17.15 -2.04
CA GLN A 141 5.59 17.15 -0.87
C GLN A 141 6.37 15.85 -0.55
N GLN A 142 5.77 14.68 -0.78
CA GLN A 142 6.40 13.38 -0.48
C GLN A 142 6.36 12.46 -1.70
N LEU A 143 7.21 11.44 -1.70
CA LEU A 143 7.08 10.24 -2.51
C LEU A 143 7.12 9.02 -1.58
N CYS A 144 6.03 8.26 -1.56
CA CYS A 144 5.87 7.02 -0.81
C CYS A 144 6.06 5.83 -1.76
N VAL A 145 6.96 4.92 -1.41
CA VAL A 145 7.41 3.81 -2.29
C VAL A 145 7.39 2.48 -1.52
N PRO A 146 7.21 1.33 -2.19
CA PRO A 146 6.94 0.07 -1.51
C PRO A 146 8.20 -0.57 -0.93
N VAL A 147 8.08 -1.05 0.31
CA VAL A 147 9.14 -1.71 1.09
C VAL A 147 8.65 -3.00 1.76
N LEU A 148 9.55 -3.96 1.99
CA LEU A 148 9.31 -5.01 2.98
C LEU A 148 9.67 -4.53 4.39
N LYS A 149 9.10 -5.19 5.40
CA LYS A 149 9.63 -5.20 6.77
C LYS A 149 10.30 -6.53 7.08
N ASN A 150 11.47 -6.47 7.74
CA ASN A 150 12.18 -7.61 8.33
C ASN A 150 12.36 -8.81 7.36
N ASN A 151 12.56 -8.53 6.07
CA ASN A 151 12.74 -9.49 4.99
C ASN A 151 11.58 -10.50 4.82
N VAL A 152 10.36 -10.16 5.30
CA VAL A 152 9.17 -11.01 5.13
C VAL A 152 8.66 -10.89 3.69
N LEU A 153 8.95 -11.90 2.87
CA LEU A 153 8.60 -11.93 1.46
C LEU A 153 7.08 -12.18 1.26
N PRO A 154 6.36 -11.39 0.43
CA PRO A 154 5.06 -11.77 -0.10
C PRO A 154 5.18 -12.92 -1.14
N PRO A 155 4.07 -13.62 -1.45
CA PRO A 155 3.98 -14.48 -2.64
C PRO A 155 4.28 -13.71 -3.93
N ASP A 156 4.79 -14.39 -4.96
CA ASP A 156 5.23 -13.79 -6.22
C ASP A 156 4.20 -12.86 -6.89
N GLU A 157 2.92 -13.23 -6.90
CA GLU A 157 1.82 -12.43 -7.48
C GLU A 157 1.60 -11.13 -6.70
N VAL A 158 1.67 -11.23 -5.37
CA VAL A 158 1.58 -10.10 -4.46
C VAL A 158 2.84 -9.23 -4.53
N TRP A 159 4.03 -9.83 -4.69
CA TRP A 159 5.27 -9.09 -4.93
C TRP A 159 5.15 -8.22 -6.19
N LYS A 160 4.84 -8.86 -7.33
CA LYS A 160 4.68 -8.19 -8.63
C LYS A 160 3.73 -7.01 -8.49
N PHE A 161 2.55 -7.24 -7.92
CA PHE A 161 1.56 -6.20 -7.68
C PHE A 161 2.03 -5.06 -6.77
N VAL A 162 2.49 -5.36 -5.54
CA VAL A 162 2.84 -4.34 -4.54
C VAL A 162 4.09 -3.54 -4.93
N SER A 163 5.02 -4.14 -5.68
CA SER A 163 6.27 -3.49 -6.10
C SER A 163 6.09 -2.24 -6.98
N HIS A 164 4.92 -2.04 -7.59
CA HIS A 164 4.61 -0.85 -8.40
C HIS A 164 3.69 0.17 -7.70
N ILE A 165 3.40 0.02 -6.39
CA ILE A 165 2.55 0.98 -5.64
C ILE A 165 3.40 2.16 -5.18
N ASP A 166 3.63 3.12 -6.08
CA ASP A 166 4.31 4.38 -5.78
C ASP A 166 3.33 5.55 -5.76
N LEU A 167 3.25 6.23 -4.61
CA LEU A 167 2.30 7.31 -4.37
C LEU A 167 3.03 8.63 -4.11
N ARG A 168 2.74 9.64 -4.92
CA ARG A 168 3.29 10.99 -4.80
C ARG A 168 2.27 11.84 -4.04
N CYS A 169 2.65 12.38 -2.87
CA CYS A 169 1.71 13.04 -1.96
C CYS A 169 1.89 14.55 -1.95
N TYR A 170 0.79 15.29 -2.03
CA TYR A 170 0.77 16.74 -2.13
C TYR A 170 0.00 17.41 -1.01
N GLY A 171 0.49 18.55 -0.52
CA GLY A 171 -0.20 19.34 0.49
C GLY A 171 -1.58 19.78 -0.01
N VAL A 172 -2.63 19.55 0.79
CA VAL A 172 -4.00 19.99 0.53
C VAL A 172 -4.58 20.64 1.78
N THR A 173 -5.58 21.49 1.58
CA THR A 173 -6.48 21.97 2.63
C THR A 173 -7.88 21.47 2.29
N SER A 174 -8.52 20.74 3.22
CA SER A 174 -9.90 20.24 3.12
C SER A 174 -10.57 20.36 4.50
N GLN A 175 -11.86 20.02 4.64
CA GLN A 175 -12.52 20.07 5.94
C GLN A 175 -12.04 18.91 6.85
N PRO A 176 -11.79 19.15 8.14
CA PRO A 176 -11.35 18.10 9.06
C PRO A 176 -12.43 17.02 9.27
N MET A 177 -12.03 15.75 9.21
CA MET A 177 -12.94 14.61 9.33
C MET A 177 -13.53 14.46 10.75
N ASN A 178 -12.77 14.88 11.76
CA ASN A 178 -13.15 14.90 13.19
C ASN A 178 -13.73 13.57 13.74
N ARG A 179 -13.31 12.44 13.18
CA ARG A 179 -13.95 11.12 13.37
C ARG A 179 -13.21 10.25 14.36
N ALA A 180 -13.94 9.66 15.31
CA ALA A 180 -13.42 8.56 16.13
C ALA A 180 -13.44 7.25 15.33
N LEU A 181 -12.35 6.50 15.35
CA LEU A 181 -12.20 5.20 14.70
C LEU A 181 -11.41 4.26 15.61
N LYS A 182 -11.65 2.95 15.50
CA LYS A 182 -10.77 1.92 16.03
C LYS A 182 -9.90 1.37 14.90
N LEU A 183 -8.58 1.49 15.01
CA LEU A 183 -7.63 0.95 14.04
C LEU A 183 -7.07 -0.39 14.49
N GLU A 184 -6.89 -1.30 13.54
CA GLU A 184 -6.28 -2.62 13.71
C GLU A 184 -5.28 -2.90 12.59
N GLN A 185 -4.11 -3.42 12.93
CA GLN A 185 -2.97 -3.56 12.01
C GLN A 185 -3.03 -4.87 11.24
N LEU A 186 -3.02 -4.78 9.90
CA LEU A 186 -3.17 -5.93 8.99
C LEU A 186 -1.82 -6.57 8.62
N ASN A 187 -0.73 -5.81 8.73
CA ASN A 187 0.61 -6.30 8.42
C ASN A 187 1.17 -7.16 9.56
N ARG A 188 1.41 -8.44 9.26
CA ARG A 188 1.78 -9.48 10.25
C ARG A 188 3.04 -9.16 11.06
N VAL A 189 3.97 -8.35 10.54
CA VAL A 189 5.22 -7.98 11.24
C VAL A 189 4.97 -7.04 12.40
N VAL A 190 3.93 -6.20 12.33
CA VAL A 190 3.62 -5.19 13.35
C VAL A 190 2.36 -5.49 14.16
N ALA A 191 1.41 -6.26 13.62
CA ALA A 191 0.13 -6.59 14.25
C ALA A 191 0.26 -7.26 15.65
N GLY A 192 1.30 -8.08 15.85
CA GLY A 192 1.57 -8.73 17.14
C GLY A 192 2.06 -7.79 18.25
N THR A 193 2.48 -6.57 17.92
CA THR A 193 2.97 -5.56 18.88
C THR A 193 2.04 -4.35 18.95
N ILE A 194 1.57 -3.88 17.80
CA ILE A 194 0.66 -2.73 17.68
C ILE A 194 -0.79 -3.21 17.82
N ARG A 195 -1.23 -3.33 19.08
CA ARG A 195 -2.60 -3.77 19.42
C ARG A 195 -3.67 -2.82 18.86
N PRO A 196 -4.90 -3.32 18.56
CA PRO A 196 -6.01 -2.50 18.12
C PRO A 196 -6.35 -1.40 19.13
N ARG A 197 -6.60 -0.18 18.66
CA ARG A 197 -6.80 0.99 19.53
C ARG A 197 -7.66 2.07 18.88
N ASP A 198 -8.25 2.91 19.71
CA ASP A 198 -9.04 4.05 19.26
C ASP A 198 -8.15 5.25 18.88
N VAL A 199 -8.57 6.00 17.87
CA VAL A 199 -7.93 7.21 17.33
C VAL A 199 -8.98 8.28 17.03
N ARG A 200 -8.56 9.55 17.00
CA ARG A 200 -9.34 10.65 16.41
C ARG A 200 -8.64 11.12 15.14
N VAL A 201 -9.30 10.96 14.00
CA VAL A 201 -8.91 11.57 12.73
C VAL A 201 -9.32 13.04 12.73
N THR A 202 -8.42 13.95 12.35
CA THR A 202 -8.65 15.41 12.40
C THR A 202 -8.48 16.04 11.02
N ASP A 203 -7.46 16.87 10.81
CA ASP A 203 -7.26 17.69 9.61
C ASP A 203 -6.75 16.87 8.44
N ALA A 204 -7.27 17.11 7.23
CA ALA A 204 -6.59 16.67 6.01
C ALA A 204 -5.27 17.44 5.84
N ARG A 205 -4.22 16.75 5.40
CA ARG A 205 -2.90 17.35 5.12
C ARG A 205 -2.41 17.08 3.71
N GLN A 206 -2.63 15.88 3.18
CA GLN A 206 -2.10 15.51 1.87
C GLN A 206 -3.09 14.68 1.04
N LEU A 207 -3.03 14.80 -0.29
CA LEU A 207 -3.54 13.78 -1.21
C LEU A 207 -2.35 13.05 -1.85
N CYS A 208 -2.30 11.73 -1.66
CA CYS A 208 -1.36 10.83 -2.32
C CYS A 208 -2.00 10.25 -3.58
N VAL A 209 -1.31 10.37 -4.72
CA VAL A 209 -1.81 9.96 -6.04
C VAL A 209 -0.79 9.04 -6.73
N PRO A 210 -1.21 8.07 -7.56
CA PRO A 210 -0.32 7.04 -8.07
C PRO A 210 0.55 7.57 -9.21
N VAL A 211 1.84 7.22 -9.20
CA VAL A 211 2.84 7.65 -10.17
C VAL A 211 3.70 6.48 -10.66
N GLN A 212 4.20 6.59 -11.88
CA GLN A 212 5.19 5.68 -12.46
C GLN A 212 6.54 6.40 -12.54
N LYS A 213 7.62 5.69 -12.15
CA LYS A 213 8.99 6.17 -12.33
C LYS A 213 9.48 5.83 -13.74
N ARG A 214 10.32 6.68 -14.33
CA ARG A 214 11.04 6.33 -15.56
C ARG A 214 11.92 5.09 -15.33
N GLY A 215 11.80 4.09 -16.18
CA GLY A 215 12.48 2.79 -16.04
C GLY A 215 11.67 1.72 -15.28
N ASP A 216 10.44 2.03 -14.88
CA ASP A 216 9.50 1.10 -14.25
C ASP A 216 8.53 0.53 -15.31
N GLU A 217 8.48 -0.78 -15.50
CA GLU A 217 7.58 -1.45 -16.45
C GLU A 217 6.45 -2.16 -15.68
N ILE A 218 5.33 -1.45 -15.51
CA ILE A 218 4.18 -1.94 -14.75
C ILE A 218 3.34 -2.87 -15.64
N PRO A 219 3.09 -4.14 -15.26
CA PRO A 219 2.20 -5.05 -16.00
C PRO A 219 0.78 -4.49 -16.13
N ALA A 220 0.11 -4.77 -17.25
CA ALA A 220 -1.17 -4.15 -17.59
C ALA A 220 -2.29 -4.50 -16.58
N GLU A 221 -2.26 -5.69 -16.00
CA GLU A 221 -3.14 -6.16 -14.95
C GLU A 221 -2.90 -5.47 -13.60
N VAL A 222 -1.64 -5.14 -13.27
CA VAL A 222 -1.30 -4.35 -12.08
C VAL A 222 -1.69 -2.89 -12.29
N LEU A 223 -1.34 -2.30 -13.43
CA LEU A 223 -1.66 -0.92 -13.79
C LEU A 223 -3.16 -0.64 -13.76
N LYS A 224 -3.99 -1.60 -14.20
CA LYS A 224 -5.47 -1.51 -14.14
C LYS A 224 -5.98 -1.14 -12.75
N VAL A 225 -5.33 -1.62 -11.68
CA VAL A 225 -5.66 -1.34 -10.28
C VAL A 225 -4.86 -0.15 -9.75
N VAL A 226 -3.53 -0.15 -9.92
CA VAL A 226 -2.63 0.82 -9.28
C VAL A 226 -2.93 2.26 -9.66
N GLN A 227 -3.38 2.51 -10.90
CA GLN A 227 -3.81 3.85 -11.35
C GLN A 227 -4.97 4.47 -10.52
N TRP A 228 -5.66 3.68 -9.70
CA TRP A 228 -6.77 4.13 -8.85
C TRP A 228 -6.40 4.25 -7.37
N ILE A 229 -5.16 3.95 -6.97
CA ILE A 229 -4.73 4.06 -5.58
C ILE A 229 -4.48 5.52 -5.23
N ASP A 230 -5.52 6.19 -4.76
CA ASP A 230 -5.47 7.58 -4.33
C ASP A 230 -5.92 7.68 -2.87
N LEU A 231 -5.06 8.22 -2.00
CA LEU A 231 -5.26 8.23 -0.55
C LEU A 231 -5.21 9.66 0.01
N GLU A 232 -6.27 10.11 0.66
CA GLU A 232 -6.28 11.37 1.44
C GLU A 232 -5.69 11.07 2.83
N LYS A 233 -4.60 11.76 3.19
CA LYS A 233 -3.91 11.62 4.48
C LYS A 233 -4.40 12.69 5.44
N TYR A 234 -4.98 12.24 6.54
CA TYR A 234 -5.44 13.04 7.66
C TYR A 234 -4.52 12.86 8.87
N ASP A 235 -4.33 13.90 9.68
CA ASP A 235 -3.67 13.77 10.98
C ASP A 235 -4.50 12.90 11.94
N VAL A 236 -3.83 12.14 12.80
CA VAL A 236 -4.47 11.34 13.87
C VAL A 236 -3.94 11.68 15.26
N ILE A 237 -4.86 11.79 16.20
CA ILE A 237 -4.57 11.78 17.64
C ILE A 237 -4.75 10.33 18.12
N SER A 238 -3.66 9.72 18.58
CA SER A 238 -3.62 8.33 19.05
C SER A 238 -2.58 8.19 20.17
N PRO A 239 -2.75 7.27 21.14
CA PRO A 239 -1.68 6.91 22.07
C PRO A 239 -0.43 6.41 21.34
N SER A 240 0.75 6.71 21.88
CA SER A 240 2.01 6.15 21.37
C SER A 240 2.07 4.63 21.59
N VAL A 241 2.62 3.92 20.60
CA VAL A 241 2.83 2.47 20.66
C VAL A 241 3.98 2.18 21.63
N THR A 242 3.71 1.31 22.62
CA THR A 242 4.69 0.87 23.61
C THR A 242 4.65 -0.66 23.72
N PRO A 243 5.78 -1.38 23.55
CA PRO A 243 7.09 -0.87 23.13
C PRO A 243 7.09 -0.36 21.69
N THR A 244 8.09 0.46 21.33
CA THR A 244 8.32 0.85 19.92
C THR A 244 8.76 -0.36 19.10
N VAL A 245 8.41 -0.38 17.81
CA VAL A 245 8.74 -1.50 16.90
C VAL A 245 9.97 -1.12 16.07
N ASN A 246 11.04 -1.91 16.22
CA ASN A 246 12.26 -1.77 15.42
C ASN A 246 12.15 -2.66 14.18
N LEU A 247 12.44 -2.08 13.01
CA LEU A 247 12.25 -2.69 11.70
C LEU A 247 13.50 -2.54 10.84
N THR A 248 13.78 -3.53 10.00
CA THR A 248 14.63 -3.39 8.82
C THR A 248 13.73 -3.21 7.59
N LEU A 249 13.99 -2.23 6.75
CA LEU A 249 13.22 -1.97 5.52
C LEU A 249 14.05 -2.33 4.29
N GLN A 250 13.40 -2.91 3.27
CA GLN A 250 14.02 -3.17 1.97
C GLN A 250 13.11 -2.69 0.85
N HIS A 251 13.62 -1.83 -0.05
CA HIS A 251 12.89 -1.38 -1.23
C HIS A 251 12.62 -2.54 -2.20
N ILE A 252 11.37 -2.68 -2.63
CA ILE A 252 10.97 -3.73 -3.60
C ILE A 252 10.61 -3.20 -4.98
N ASN A 253 10.44 -1.89 -5.14
CA ASN A 253 10.18 -1.32 -6.46
C ASN A 253 11.33 -1.61 -7.45
N PRO A 254 11.06 -1.99 -8.72
CA PRO A 254 12.10 -2.36 -9.69
C PRO A 254 13.21 -1.32 -9.93
N VAL A 255 12.90 -0.02 -9.79
CA VAL A 255 13.84 1.10 -9.96
C VAL A 255 14.63 1.39 -8.67
N LEU A 256 14.06 1.14 -7.50
CA LEU A 256 14.63 1.50 -6.19
C LEU A 256 15.22 0.34 -5.38
N ARG A 257 15.03 -0.92 -5.81
CA ARG A 257 15.59 -2.13 -5.17
C ARG A 257 17.12 -2.17 -5.03
N GLY A 258 17.85 -1.26 -5.69
CA GLY A 258 19.29 -1.07 -5.53
C GLY A 258 19.71 -0.13 -4.38
N LEU A 259 18.75 0.53 -3.72
CA LEU A 259 19.01 1.31 -2.51
C LEU A 259 19.38 0.38 -1.32
N PRO A 260 20.21 0.84 -0.37
CA PRO A 260 20.56 0.06 0.80
C PRO A 260 19.32 -0.28 1.65
N ALA A 261 19.41 -1.39 2.40
CA ALA A 261 18.42 -1.71 3.42
C ALA A 261 18.51 -0.72 4.59
N GLU A 262 17.35 -0.32 5.11
CA GLU A 262 17.23 0.75 6.10
C GLU A 262 16.88 0.20 7.48
N ARG A 263 17.06 1.03 8.51
CA ARG A 263 16.42 0.80 9.81
C ARG A 263 15.30 1.80 10.00
N ALA A 264 14.22 1.37 10.64
CA ALA A 264 13.10 2.22 11.03
C ALA A 264 12.60 1.85 12.43
N THR A 265 12.49 2.83 13.32
CA THR A 265 11.80 2.70 14.61
C THR A 265 10.44 3.39 14.50
N ILE A 266 9.34 2.64 14.64
CA ILE A 266 7.98 3.20 14.71
C ILE A 266 7.42 3.15 16.13
N GLY A 267 6.75 4.23 16.52
CA GLY A 267 6.23 4.40 17.89
C GLY A 267 5.16 5.49 18.02
N VAL A 268 5.24 6.54 17.20
CA VAL A 268 4.27 7.64 17.20
C VAL A 268 3.44 7.58 15.92
N PRO A 269 2.16 7.16 15.98
CA PRO A 269 1.22 7.34 14.88
C PRO A 269 1.11 8.84 14.57
N SER A 270 0.95 9.19 13.30
CA SER A 270 0.88 10.60 12.88
C SER A 270 -0.27 10.88 11.93
N GLN A 271 -0.49 10.01 10.95
CA GLN A 271 -1.53 10.20 9.93
C GLN A 271 -2.23 8.89 9.58
N LEU A 272 -3.46 8.98 9.09
CA LEU A 272 -4.21 7.90 8.46
C LEU A 272 -4.47 8.28 7.00
N ALA A 273 -4.02 7.45 6.08
CA ALA A 273 -4.30 7.54 4.65
C ALA A 273 -5.56 6.71 4.33
N VAL A 274 -6.59 7.34 3.79
CA VAL A 274 -7.89 6.70 3.46
C VAL A 274 -8.20 6.83 1.96
N PRO A 275 -8.81 5.83 1.32
CA PRO A 275 -8.94 5.80 -0.13
C PRO A 275 -10.05 6.73 -0.65
N VAL A 276 -9.78 7.45 -1.74
CA VAL A 276 -10.69 8.46 -2.32
C VAL A 276 -10.80 8.41 -3.85
N ALA A 277 -12.02 8.57 -4.37
CA ALA A 277 -12.29 8.88 -5.77
C ALA A 277 -12.13 10.39 -6.03
N LYS A 278 -11.77 10.77 -7.27
CA LYS A 278 -11.66 12.18 -7.71
C LYS A 278 -12.68 12.49 -8.78
N ASN A 279 -13.30 13.67 -8.70
CA ASN A 279 -14.15 14.27 -9.75
C ASN A 279 -15.27 13.33 -10.25
N GLY A 280 -15.80 12.47 -9.37
CA GLY A 280 -16.82 11.47 -9.70
C GLY A 280 -16.31 10.26 -10.51
N GLN A 281 -15.01 10.14 -10.73
CA GLN A 281 -14.38 8.96 -11.34
C GLN A 281 -14.02 7.94 -10.24
N PHE A 282 -14.77 6.85 -10.19
CA PHE A 282 -14.62 5.76 -9.22
C PHE A 282 -13.82 4.59 -9.83
N PRO A 283 -13.07 3.81 -9.02
CA PRO A 283 -12.45 2.58 -9.50
C PRO A 283 -13.54 1.61 -9.98
N PRO A 284 -13.36 0.93 -11.14
CA PRO A 284 -14.36 0.02 -11.68
C PRO A 284 -14.36 -1.35 -10.98
N GLY A 285 -15.49 -2.05 -11.09
CA GLY A 285 -15.73 -3.42 -10.58
C GLY A 285 -16.41 -3.45 -9.22
#